data_AF-A0AAF0XLR8-F1
#
_entry.id   AF-A0AAF0XLR8-F1
#
_cell.length_a   1.000
_cell.length_b   1.000
_cell.length_c   1.000
_cell.angle_alpha   90.00
_cell.angle_beta   90.00
_cell.angle_gamma   90.00
#
_symmetry.space_group_name_H-M   'P 1'
#
loop_
_entity.id
_entity.type
_entity.pdbx_description
1 polymer ?
#
loop_
_entity_poly.entity_id
_entity_poly.type
_entity_poly.pdbx_seq_one_letter_code
_entity_poly.pdbx_strand_id
1 'polypeptide(L)' 'MASRTPPFLTNTYDLVDDESTDRIVSWNQTGDAIVVWDTAEFSRDVLPKYFKHNNFSSFVRQLNTYLTECFTPFFKDVI' A
#
# COMPACT_ATOMS: atom_id res chain seq x y z
N MET A 1 -19.52 1.76 -15.71
CA MET A 1 -18.19 1.59 -16.32
C MET A 1 -17.30 0.98 -15.26
N ALA A 2 -16.79 -0.23 -15.44
CA ALA A 2 -15.90 -0.82 -14.45
C ALA A 2 -14.60 0.00 -14.42
N SER A 3 -14.39 0.79 -13.36
CA SER A 3 -13.09 1.36 -13.06
C SER A 3 -12.13 0.18 -12.85
N ARG A 4 -11.30 -0.12 -13.85
CA ARG A 4 -10.27 -1.15 -13.73
C ARG A 4 -9.21 -0.62 -12.78
N THR A 5 -9.45 -0.77 -11.48
CA THR A 5 -8.47 -0.44 -10.44
C THR A 5 -7.18 -1.21 -10.75
N PRO A 6 -6.03 -0.53 -10.85
CA PRO A 6 -4.75 -1.17 -11.06
C PRO A 6 -4.53 -2.29 -10.02
N PRO A 7 -4.07 -3.48 -10.42
CA PRO A 7 -3.81 -4.58 -9.49
C PRO A 7 -2.87 -4.19 -8.34
N PHE A 8 -1.96 -3.25 -8.57
CA PHE A 8 -1.09 -2.70 -7.52
C PHE A 8 -1.90 -2.07 -6.37
N LEU A 9 -2.96 -1.31 -6.67
CA LEU A 9 -3.77 -0.66 -5.63
C LEU A 9 -4.62 -1.67 -4.86
N THR A 10 -5.22 -2.63 -5.56
CA THR A 10 -5.99 -3.71 -4.92
C THR A 10 -5.08 -4.53 -3.99
N ASN A 11 -3.93 -5.00 -4.48
CA ASN A 11 -3.01 -5.77 -3.67
C ASN A 11 -2.40 -4.96 -2.51
N THR A 12 -2.20 -3.66 -2.69
CA THR A 12 -1.71 -2.79 -1.61
C THR A 12 -2.77 -2.63 -0.53
N TYR A 13 -4.04 -2.41 -0.91
CA TYR A 13 -5.13 -2.33 0.05
C TYR A 13 -5.26 -3.64 0.84
N ASP A 14 -5.34 -4.78 0.15
CA ASP A 14 -5.47 -6.10 0.79
C ASP A 14 -4.27 -6.45 1.71
N LEU A 15 -3.10 -5.87 1.43
CA LEU A 15 -1.89 -6.03 2.24
C LEU A 15 -1.91 -5.20 3.51
N VAL A 16 -2.44 -3.97 3.46
CA VAL A 16 -2.49 -3.07 4.63
C VAL A 16 -3.71 -3.35 5.50
N ASP A 17 -4.79 -3.90 4.92
CA ASP A 17 -6.02 -4.30 5.60
C ASP A 17 -5.89 -5.65 6.34
N ASP A 18 -4.77 -6.37 6.17
CA ASP A 18 -4.51 -7.64 6.87
C ASP A 18 -3.97 -7.39 8.29
N GLU A 19 -4.84 -7.56 9.30
CA GLU A 19 -4.53 -7.45 10.72
C GLU A 19 -3.32 -8.31 11.16
N SER A 20 -3.01 -9.40 10.45
CA SER A 20 -1.85 -10.24 10.77
C SER A 20 -0.52 -9.54 10.48
N THR A 21 -0.55 -8.49 9.66
CA THR A 21 0.61 -7.69 9.27
C THR A 21 0.72 -6.36 10.01
N ASP A 22 -0.24 -6.00 10.87
CA ASP A 22 -0.33 -4.70 11.57
C ASP A 22 0.96 -4.29 12.30
N ARG A 23 1.70 -5.27 12.84
CA ARG A 23 2.97 -5.02 13.53
C ARG A 23 4.09 -4.53 12.59
N ILE A 24 3.94 -4.75 11.28
CA ILE A 24 4.91 -4.48 10.22
C ILE A 24 4.42 -3.32 9.35
N VAL A 25 3.16 -3.37 8.93
CA VAL A 25 2.48 -2.37 8.10
C VAL A 25 1.02 -2.30 8.53
N SER A 26 0.48 -1.11 8.67
CA SER A 26 -0.94 -0.92 9.00
C SER A 26 -1.48 0.37 8.42
N TRP A 27 -2.80 0.51 8.45
CA TRP A 27 -3.41 1.83 8.36
C TRP A 27 -3.05 2.64 9.61
N ASN A 28 -2.96 3.96 9.48
CA ASN A 28 -2.95 4.84 10.63
C ASN A 28 -4.34 4.89 11.29
N GLN A 29 -4.47 5.62 12.40
CA GLN A 29 -5.71 5.68 13.18
C GLN A 29 -6.93 6.21 12.40
N THR A 30 -6.69 6.98 11.35
CA THR A 30 -7.71 7.63 10.52
C THR A 30 -8.09 6.81 9.28
N GLY A 31 -7.26 5.86 8.85
CA GLY A 31 -7.47 5.08 7.62
C GLY A 31 -6.81 5.71 6.39
N ASP A 32 -6.80 7.03 6.26
CA ASP A 32 -5.68 7.96 6.40
C ASP A 32 -4.35 7.73 5.63
N ALA A 33 -3.62 6.72 6.04
CA ALA A 33 -2.26 6.56 5.56
C ALA A 33 -1.78 5.16 5.85
N ILE A 34 -0.88 4.70 4.98
CA ILE A 34 -0.15 3.47 5.18
C ILE A 34 1.09 3.79 6.02
N VAL A 35 1.21 3.14 7.16
CA VAL A 35 2.35 3.26 8.07
C VAL A 35 3.15 1.97 8.00
N VAL A 36 4.43 2.07 7.66
CA VAL A 36 5.36 0.93 7.66
C VAL A 36 6.24 1.03 8.90
N TRP A 37 6.02 0.15 9.87
CA TRP A 37 6.69 0.12 11.16
C TRP A 37 8.09 -0.50 11.07
N ASP A 38 8.24 -1.57 10.28
CA ASP A 38 9.52 -2.23 10.01
C ASP A 38 9.72 -2.45 8.51
N THR A 39 10.52 -1.58 7.90
CA THR A 39 10.83 -1.65 6.46
C THR A 39 11.58 -2.92 6.04
N ALA A 40 12.39 -3.51 6.93
CA ALA A 40 13.19 -4.69 6.62
C ALA A 40 12.34 -5.96 6.65
N GLU A 41 11.49 -6.10 7.68
CA GLU A 41 10.51 -7.19 7.77
C GLU A 41 9.45 -7.06 6.67
N PHE A 42 8.96 -5.84 6.40
CA PHE A 42 8.02 -5.58 5.31
C PHE A 42 8.55 -6.06 3.97
N SER A 43 9.79 -5.70 3.65
CA SER A 43 10.42 -6.07 2.39
C SER A 43 10.57 -7.58 2.25
N ARG A 44 11.02 -8.26 3.31
CA ARG A 44 11.38 -9.68 3.28
C ARG A 44 10.16 -10.59 3.37
N ASP A 45 9.20 -10.26 4.23
CA ASP A 45 8.16 -11.20 4.67
C ASP A 45 6.76 -10.82 4.16
N VAL A 46 6.52 -9.55 3.84
CA VAL A 46 5.21 -9.06 3.37
C VAL A 46 5.19 -8.88 1.86
N LEU A 47 6.11 -8.10 1.29
CA LEU A 47 6.13 -7.82 -0.16
C LEU A 47 6.09 -9.08 -1.05
N PRO A 48 6.84 -10.17 -0.78
CA PRO A 48 6.83 -11.36 -1.63
C PRO A 48 5.51 -12.14 -1.63
N LYS A 49 4.64 -11.91 -0.64
CA LYS A 49 3.31 -12.55 -0.59
C LYS A 49 2.32 -11.92 -1.57
N TYR A 50 2.45 -10.60 -1.81
CA TYR A 50 1.51 -9.82 -2.63
C TYR A 50 2.10 -9.37 -3.97
N PHE A 51 3.43 -9.28 -4.06
CA PHE A 51 4.18 -8.84 -5.24
C PHE A 51 5.28 -9.83 -5.60
N LYS A 52 5.69 -9.83 -6.87
CA LYS A 52 6.77 -10.70 -7.37
C LYS A 52 8.18 -10.17 -7.03
N HIS A 53 8.30 -9.25 -6.08
CA HIS A 53 9.58 -8.67 -5.65
C HIS A 53 9.52 -8.26 -4.18
N ASN A 54 10.68 -8.16 -3.55
CA ASN A 54 10.88 -7.66 -2.18
C ASN A 54 11.45 -6.24 -2.13
N ASN A 55 11.50 -5.52 -3.26
CA ASN A 55 12.12 -4.21 -3.32
C ASN A 55 11.18 -3.10 -2.80
N PHE A 56 11.48 -2.59 -1.60
CA PHE A 56 10.75 -1.49 -0.99
C PHE A 56 10.73 -0.22 -1.83
N SER A 57 11.85 0.18 -2.41
CA SER A 57 11.94 1.39 -3.25
C SER A 57 11.04 1.30 -4.48
N SER A 58 10.90 0.11 -5.07
CA SER A 58 9.96 -0.12 -6.17
C SER A 58 8.50 0.00 -5.74
N PHE A 59 8.17 -0.44 -4.52
CA PHE A 59 6.85 -0.31 -3.92
C PHE A 59 6.52 1.18 -3.66
N VAL A 60 7.41 1.90 -2.97
CA VAL A 60 7.25 3.34 -2.68
C VAL A 60 7.11 4.16 -3.97
N ARG A 61 7.90 3.85 -5.01
CA ARG A 61 7.79 4.54 -6.30
C ARG A 61 6.41 4.34 -6.93
N GLN A 62 5.89 3.10 -6.95
CA GLN A 62 4.56 2.83 -7.48
C GLN A 62 3.47 3.54 -6.67
N LEU A 63 3.58 3.51 -5.34
CA LEU A 63 2.70 4.26 -4.44
C LEU A 63 2.70 5.75 -4.79
N ASN A 64 3.88 6.35 -4.91
CA ASN A 64 4.04 7.76 -5.27
C ASN A 64 3.50 8.08 -6.66
N THR A 65 3.65 7.19 -7.67
CA THR A 65 3.05 7.40 -8.99
C THR A 65 1.53 7.49 -8.91
N TYR A 66 0.88 6.61 -8.14
CA TYR A 66 -0.58 6.63 -8.01
C TYR A 66 -1.09 7.77 -7.12
N LEU A 67 -0.39 8.09 -6.03
CA LEU A 67 -0.80 9.14 -5.08
C LEU A 67 -0.42 10.56 -5.54
N THR A 68 0.68 10.73 -6.31
CA THR A 68 1.17 12.04 -6.75
C THR A 68 0.59 12.49 -8.09
N GLU A 69 0.38 11.58 -9.06
CA GLU A 69 -0.06 11.99 -10.40
C GLU A 69 -1.58 11.86 -10.66
N CYS A 70 -2.30 11.00 -9.94
CA CYS A 70 -3.71 10.70 -10.28
C CYS A 70 -4.75 11.17 -9.24
N PHE A 71 -4.36 11.70 -8.09
CA PHE A 71 -5.24 11.57 -6.92
C PHE A 71 -5.30 12.74 -5.93
N THR A 72 -5.06 13.96 -6.41
CA THR A 72 -5.65 15.16 -5.78
C THR A 72 -6.78 15.62 -6.71
N PRO A 73 -8.05 15.20 -6.47
CA PRO A 73 -8.80 15.54 -5.26
C PRO A 73 -9.73 14.43 -4.70
N PHE A 74 -9.54 13.15 -5.04
CA PHE A 74 -10.44 12.07 -4.61
C PHE A 74 -9.93 11.25 -3.39
N PHE A 75 -8.65 11.39 -3.01
CA PHE A 75 -8.07 10.64 -1.88
C PHE A 75 -8.24 11.34 -0.51
N LYS A 76 -9.00 12.44 -0.43
CA LYS A 76 -9.35 13.08 0.86
C LYS A 76 -10.62 12.53 1.52
N ASP A 77 -11.39 11.68 0.82
CA ASP A 77 -12.70 11.22 1.30
C ASP A 77 -12.73 9.74 1.71
N VAL A 78 -11.68 8.96 1.42
CA VAL A 78 -11.63 7.50 1.71
C VAL A 78 -10.30 7.10 2.36
N ILE A 79 -9.62 8.09 2.87
CA ILE A 79 -8.42 7.94 3.62
C ILE A 79 -8.65 8.98 4.72
#